data_AF-A0A0A2MBY2-F1
#
_entry.id   AF-A0A0A2MBY2-F1
#
_cell.length_a   1.000
_cell.length_b   1.000
_cell.length_c   1.000
_cell.angle_alpha   90.00
_cell.angle_beta   90.00
_cell.angle_gamma   90.00
#
_symmetry.space_group_name_H-M   'P 1'
#
loop_
_entity.id
_entity.type
_entity.pdbx_description
1 polymer ?
#
loop_
_entity_poly.entity_id
_entity_poly.type
_entity_poly.pdbx_seq_one_letter_code
_entity_poly.pdbx_strand_id
1 'polypeptide(L)' 'MQNLYKTLNNSNITKWFARVLITFNFIFAVVVKTSVSEYYVEGFPLIIIAIWLTWFNNYVISVLIMLLCISTFYMHWQ' A
#
# COMPACT_ATOMS: atom_id res chain seq x y z
N MET A 1 12.48 29.56 5.27
CA MET A 1 11.19 28.97 5.73
C MET A 1 10.42 28.22 4.64
N GLN A 2 10.40 28.66 3.37
CA GLN A 2 9.66 27.97 2.29
C GLN A 2 10.07 26.51 2.06
N ASN A 3 11.37 26.18 2.14
CA ASN A 3 11.83 24.79 1.98
C ASN A 3 11.34 23.84 3.08
N LEU A 4 11.20 24.33 4.32
CA LEU A 4 10.73 23.51 5.45
C LEU A 4 9.22 23.22 5.34
N TYR A 5 8.46 24.20 4.85
CA TYR A 5 7.03 24.04 4.59
C TYR A 5 6.77 23.06 3.44
N LYS A 6 7.60 23.10 2.40
CA LYS A 6 7.51 22.19 1.25
C LYS A 6 7.83 20.73 1.63
N THR A 7 8.85 20.49 2.46
CA THR A 7 9.14 19.14 2.97
C THR A 7 8.07 18.62 3.92
N LEU A 8 7.52 19.46 4.80
CA LEU A 8 6.40 19.09 5.67
C LEU A 8 5.14 18.75 4.86
N ASN A 9 4.83 19.54 3.84
CA ASN A 9 3.68 19.30 2.97
C ASN A 9 3.85 18.01 2.15
N ASN A 10 5.03 17.78 1.56
CA ASN A 10 5.32 16.54 0.83
C ASN A 10 5.25 15.31 1.75
N SER A 11 5.70 15.44 3.01
CA SER A 11 5.57 14.39 4.02
C SER A 11 4.10 14.06 4.30
N ASN A 12 3.25 15.08 4.47
CA ASN A 12 1.81 14.87 4.72
C ASN A 12 1.08 14.28 3.51
N ILE A 13 1.41 14.72 2.30
CA ILE A 13 0.83 14.15 1.08
C ILE A 13 1.21 12.66 0.94
N THR A 14 2.49 12.33 1.15
CA THR A 14 2.97 10.93 1.07
C THR A 14 2.28 10.05 2.12
N LYS A 15 2.10 10.57 3.34
CA LYS A 15 1.34 9.89 4.41
C LYS A 15 -0.09 9.60 4.01
N TRP A 16 -0.78 10.61 3.46
CA TRP A 16 -2.15 10.48 3.02
C TRP A 16 -2.27 9.45 1.89
N PHE A 17 -1.36 9.53 0.91
CA PHE A 17 -1.32 8.63 -0.23
C PHE A 17 -1.08 7.17 0.19
N ALA A 18 -0.13 6.93 1.10
CA ALA A 18 0.13 5.60 1.65
C ALA A 18 -1.12 5.02 2.33
N ARG A 19 -1.82 5.82 3.15
CA ARG A 19 -3.06 5.38 3.83
C ARG A 19 -4.17 5.02 2.86
N VAL A 20 -4.39 5.84 1.83
CA VAL A 20 -5.42 5.57 0.80
C VAL A 20 -5.09 4.29 0.02
N LEU A 21 -3.83 4.12 -0.40
CA LEU A 21 -3.36 2.91 -1.08
C LEU A 21 -3.53 1.65 -0.24
N ILE A 22 -3.19 1.72 1.06
CA ILE A 22 -3.38 0.62 2.00
C ILE A 22 -4.85 0.21 2.07
N THR A 23 -5.74 1.19 2.28
CA THR A 23 -7.17 0.91 2.40
C THR A 23 -7.74 0.32 1.12
N PHE A 24 -7.35 0.86 -0.04
CA PHE A 24 -7.76 0.33 -1.34
C PHE A 24 -7.30 -1.12 -1.53
N ASN A 25 -6.02 -1.42 -1.33
CA ASN A 25 -5.49 -2.78 -1.45
C ASN A 25 -6.14 -3.76 -0.47
N PHE A 26 -6.42 -3.33 0.76
CA PHE A 26 -7.07 -4.17 1.76
C PHE A 26 -8.51 -4.52 1.38
N ILE A 27 -9.33 -3.53 1.01
CA ILE A 27 -10.72 -3.77 0.55
C ILE A 27 -10.70 -4.67 -0.68
N PHE A 28 -9.83 -4.36 -1.62
CA PHE A 28 -9.70 -5.11 -2.85
C PHE A 28 -9.27 -6.56 -2.59
N ALA A 29 -8.34 -6.79 -1.67
CA ALA A 29 -7.95 -8.14 -1.28
C ALA A 29 -9.07 -8.93 -0.61
N VAL A 30 -9.92 -8.27 0.18
CA VAL A 30 -11.12 -8.90 0.77
C VAL A 30 -12.13 -9.28 -0.31
N VAL A 31 -12.34 -8.42 -1.31
CA VAL A 31 -13.24 -8.69 -2.44
C VAL A 31 -12.70 -9.81 -3.33
N VAL A 32 -11.40 -9.81 -3.63
CA VAL A 32 -10.75 -10.80 -4.52
C VAL A 32 -10.58 -12.15 -3.82
N LYS A 33 -10.49 -12.21 -2.49
CA LYS A 33 -10.42 -13.46 -1.73
C LYS A 33 -11.55 -14.43 -2.09
N THR A 34 -12.73 -13.91 -2.44
CA THR A 34 -13.86 -14.77 -2.82
C THR A 34 -13.72 -15.41 -4.20
N SER A 35 -12.84 -14.89 -5.07
CA SER A 35 -12.66 -15.35 -6.45
C SER A 35 -11.34 -16.08 -6.69
N VAL A 36 -10.25 -15.76 -5.99
CA VAL A 36 -8.92 -16.34 -6.24
C VAL A 36 -8.20 -16.59 -4.91
N SER A 37 -8.08 -17.86 -4.50
CA SER A 37 -7.46 -18.23 -3.22
C SER A 37 -5.94 -18.01 -3.20
N GLU A 38 -5.29 -18.16 -4.35
CA GLU A 38 -3.82 -18.04 -4.50
C GLU A 38 -3.35 -16.60 -4.23
N TYR A 39 -4.10 -15.60 -4.71
CA TYR A 39 -3.82 -14.18 -4.44
C TYR A 39 -3.82 -13.84 -2.94
N TYR A 40 -4.75 -14.42 -2.18
CA TYR A 40 -4.83 -14.17 -0.74
C TYR A 40 -3.56 -14.65 -0.01
N VAL A 41 -2.85 -15.64 -0.54
CA VAL A 41 -1.64 -16.19 0.09
C VAL A 41 -0.43 -15.29 -0.17
N GLU A 42 -0.28 -14.73 -1.37
CA GLU A 42 0.91 -13.95 -1.75
C GLU A 42 0.75 -12.43 -1.56
N GLY A 43 -0.42 -11.87 -1.87
CA GLY A 43 -0.67 -10.42 -1.80
C GLY A 43 -1.00 -9.93 -0.38
N PHE A 44 -1.70 -10.73 0.42
CA PHE A 44 -2.12 -10.33 1.76
C PHE A 44 -0.95 -10.07 2.73
N PRO A 45 0.13 -10.87 2.76
CA PRO A 45 1.30 -10.56 3.56
C PRO A 45 1.95 -9.21 3.20
N LEU A 46 2.00 -8.85 1.92
CA LEU A 46 2.53 -7.56 1.46
C LEU A 46 1.70 -6.39 2.00
N ILE A 47 0.37 -6.55 2.07
CA ILE A 47 -0.52 -5.55 2.65
C ILE A 47 -0.25 -5.35 4.14
N ILE A 48 -0.05 -6.45 4.89
CA ILE A 48 0.28 -6.39 6.32
C ILE A 48 1.64 -5.70 6.53
N ILE A 49 2.66 -6.03 5.73
CA ILE A 49 3.99 -5.41 5.82
C ILE A 49 3.90 -3.91 5.54
N ALA A 50 3.14 -3.50 4.52
CA ALA A 50 2.95 -2.09 4.20
C ALA A 50 2.21 -1.32 5.31
N ILE A 51 1.21 -1.94 5.96
CA ILE A 51 0.56 -1.38 7.16
C ILE A 51 1.59 -1.21 8.28
N TRP A 52 2.40 -2.23 8.54
CA TRP A 52 3.43 -2.19 9.58
C TRP A 52 4.48 -1.10 9.33
N LEU A 53 4.91 -0.91 8.09
CA LEU A 53 5.83 0.17 7.71
C LEU A 53 5.24 1.56 7.90
N THR A 54 3.93 1.75 7.68
CA THR A 54 3.26 3.02 8.01
C THR A 54 3.31 3.34 9.50
N TRP A 55 3.26 2.34 10.39
CA TRP A 55 3.40 2.54 11.84
C TRP A 55 4.81 3.01 12.23
N PHE A 56 5.84 2.56 11.51
CA PHE A 56 7.23 3.03 11.68
C PHE A 56 7.56 4.32 10.93
N ASN A 57 6.55 5.04 10.44
CA ASN A 57 6.71 6.24 9.62
C ASN A 57 7.50 6.05 8.31
N ASN A 58 7.64 4.82 7.81
CA ASN A 58 8.28 4.50 6.54
C ASN A 58 7.27 4.49 5.38
N TYR A 59 6.66 5.65 5.13
CA TYR A 59 5.56 5.80 4.16
C TYR A 59 5.99 5.54 2.70
N VAL A 60 7.21 5.91 2.31
CA VAL A 60 7.71 5.69 0.94
C VAL A 60 7.82 4.20 0.63
N ILE A 61 8.39 3.43 1.56
CA ILE A 61 8.54 1.98 1.42
C ILE A 61 7.16 1.31 1.43
N SER A 62 6.25 1.78 2.28
CA SER A 62 4.86 1.31 2.30
C SER A 62 4.16 1.50 0.94
N VAL A 63 4.34 2.67 0.29
CA VAL A 63 3.80 2.92 -1.06
C VAL A 63 4.43 1.99 -2.10
N LEU A 64 5.74 1.75 -2.05
CA LEU A 64 6.41 0.84 -2.99
C LEU A 64 5.89 -0.60 -2.86
N ILE A 65 5.70 -1.09 -1.62
CA ILE A 65 5.14 -2.43 -1.39
C ILE A 65 3.69 -2.52 -1.86
N MET A 66 2.91 -1.46 -1.69
CA MET A 66 1.53 -1.38 -2.21
C MET A 66 1.49 -1.44 -3.74
N LEU A 67 2.43 -0.79 -4.43
CA LEU A 67 2.55 -0.87 -5.88
C LEU A 67 2.95 -2.28 -6.34
N LEU A 68 3.86 -2.94 -5.60
CA LEU A 68 4.20 -4.34 -5.86
C LEU A 68 3.00 -5.27 -5.67
N CYS A 69 2.18 -5.07 -4.63
CA CYS A 69 0.95 -5.82 -4.40
C CYS A 69 -0.06 -5.67 -5.56
N ILE A 70 -0.17 -4.48 -6.13
CA ILE A 70 -1.03 -4.25 -7.33
C ILE A 70 -0.44 -4.95 -8.56
N SER A 71 0.88 -5.00 -8.71
CA SER A 71 1.52 -5.68 -9.83
C SER A 71 1.37 -7.21 -9.75
N THR A 72 1.51 -7.80 -8.56
CA THR A 72 1.29 -9.24 -8.37
C THR A 72 -0.18 -9.60 -8.59
N PHE A 73 -1.11 -8.71 -8.20
CA PHE A 73 -2.52 -8.82 -8.55
C PHE A 73 -2.74 -8.86 -10.06
N TYR A 74 -2.18 -7.89 -10.81
CA TYR A 74 -2.37 -7.81 -12.25
C TYR A 74 -1.87 -9.07 -12.97
N MET A 75 -0.74 -9.64 -12.53
CA MET A 75 -0.19 -10.87 -13.11
C MET A 75 -1.05 -12.11 -12.85
N HIS A 76 -1.73 -12.21 -11.71
CA HIS A 76 -2.56 -13.37 -11.35
C HIS A 76 -4.03 -13.27 -11.80
N TRP A 77 -4.47 -12.09 -12.26
CA TRP A 77 -5.84 -11.88 -12.73
C TRP A 77 -6.01 -12.14 -14.24
N GLN A 78 -4.94 -12.11 -15.03
CA GLN A 78 -4.95 -12.54 -16.44
C GLN A 78 -4.97 -14.06 -16.58
#